data_AF-A0A7J0D0P1-F1
#
_entry.id   AF-A0A7J0D0P1-F1
#
_cell.length_a   1.000
_cell.length_b   1.000
_cell.length_c   1.000
_cell.angle_alpha   90.00
_cell.angle_beta   90.00
_cell.angle_gamma   90.00
#
_symmetry.space_group_name_H-M   'P 1'
#
loop_
_entity.id
_entity.type
_entity.pdbx_description
1 polymer ?
#
loop_
_entity_poly.entity_id
_entity_poly.type
_entity_poly.pdbx_seq_one_letter_code
_entity_poly.pdbx_strand_id
1 'polypeptide(L)'
;MTDLTTTAAAPDPSGLLTDREWSLDELADAYAYPATGDPWLRANMVSTLDGAAQHDGRSQGISCAADMRIFGTLRGLADVVIAGAETVRLEGYRPARAREAFAGRRAAAGQGPAPAVAVVSGSLDLDFSLPLFTEPLVPTLVVTGAGAPPTGSRRPGRRARRW
;
A
#
# COMPACT_ATOMS: atom_id res chain seq x y z
N MET A 1 32.42 33.49 10.89
CA MET A 1 31.95 32.29 11.58
C MET A 1 30.44 32.41 11.69
N THR A 2 29.75 31.88 10.68
CA THR A 2 28.30 32.02 10.49
C THR A 2 27.67 30.78 11.09
N ASP A 3 26.94 30.94 12.19
CA ASP A 3 26.21 29.83 12.83
C ASP A 3 24.84 29.68 12.17
N LEU A 4 24.65 28.53 11.53
CA LEU A 4 23.40 28.05 10.94
C LEU A 4 22.79 27.08 11.94
N THR A 5 21.81 27.53 12.71
CA THR A 5 20.90 26.63 13.42
C THR A 5 19.52 27.28 13.54
N THR A 6 18.79 27.30 12.43
CA THR A 6 17.31 27.34 12.53
C THR A 6 16.87 25.91 12.81
N THR A 7 16.79 25.56 14.08
CA THR A 7 16.04 24.38 14.53
C THR A 7 14.57 24.68 14.27
N ALA A 8 13.99 24.05 13.24
CA ALA A 8 12.54 24.04 13.07
C ALA A 8 11.94 23.46 14.35
N ALA A 9 11.14 24.27 15.05
CA ALA A 9 10.48 23.86 16.28
C ALA A 9 9.61 22.62 16.00
N ALA A 10 9.80 21.56 16.78
CA ALA A 10 8.90 20.43 16.76
C ALA A 10 7.48 20.90 17.13
N PRO A 11 6.43 20.41 16.46
CA PRO A 11 5.07 20.81 16.76
C PRO A 11 4.71 20.50 18.22
N ASP A 12 3.96 21.40 18.84
CA ASP A 12 3.47 21.27 20.21
C ASP A 12 2.60 20.00 20.36
N PRO A 13 2.99 19.04 21.22
CA PRO A 13 2.25 17.79 21.38
C PRO A 13 0.88 17.97 22.04
N SER A 14 0.59 19.13 22.65
CA SER A 14 -0.69 19.39 23.33
C SER A 14 -1.87 19.56 22.38
N GLY A 15 -1.63 19.89 21.10
CA GLY A 15 -2.67 19.95 20.07
C GLY A 15 -3.14 18.57 19.56
N LEU A 16 -2.35 17.51 19.80
CA LEU A 16 -2.61 16.14 19.33
C LEU A 16 -3.64 15.38 20.18
N LEU A 17 -4.03 15.93 21.34
CA LEU A 17 -4.93 15.29 22.31
C LEU A 17 -6.37 15.84 22.24
N THR A 18 -6.71 16.58 21.19
CA THR A 18 -8.11 16.91 20.93
C THR A 18 -8.81 15.66 20.40
N ASP A 19 -9.82 15.16 21.14
CA ASP A 19 -10.66 14.03 20.73
C ASP A 19 -11.57 14.46 19.57
N ARG A 20 -10.98 14.51 18.38
CA ARG A 20 -11.63 14.84 17.13
C ARG A 20 -11.17 13.90 16.05
N GLU A 21 -12.01 13.71 15.05
CA GLU A 21 -11.64 12.93 13.88
C GLU A 21 -10.61 13.66 13.02
N TRP A 22 -9.55 12.95 12.62
CA TRP A 22 -8.54 13.48 11.70
C TRP A 22 -9.02 13.36 10.26
N SER A 23 -8.85 14.41 9.48
CA SER A 23 -9.10 14.40 8.04
C SER A 23 -8.12 13.46 7.30
N LEU A 24 -8.46 13.09 6.06
CA LEU A 24 -7.57 12.27 5.25
C LEU A 24 -6.26 12.97 4.92
N ASP A 25 -6.27 14.29 4.78
CA ASP A 25 -5.05 15.09 4.53
C ASP A 25 -4.15 15.10 5.78
N GLU A 26 -4.72 15.28 6.98
CA GLU A 26 -3.96 15.20 8.23
C GLU A 26 -3.34 13.81 8.44
N LEU A 27 -4.12 12.74 8.17
CA LEU A 27 -3.59 11.38 8.18
C LEU A 27 -2.50 11.20 7.11
N ALA A 28 -2.69 11.79 5.93
CA ALA A 28 -1.72 11.69 4.84
C ALA A 28 -0.40 12.40 5.17
N ASP A 29 -0.45 13.55 5.84
CA ASP A 29 0.71 14.30 6.33
C ASP A 29 1.44 13.50 7.42
N ALA A 30 0.70 12.98 8.40
CA ALA A 30 1.25 12.17 9.49
C ALA A 30 1.96 10.89 9.01
N TYR A 31 1.45 10.29 7.93
CA TYR A 31 2.01 9.08 7.32
C TYR A 31 2.79 9.34 6.03
N ALA A 32 3.25 10.56 5.77
CA ALA A 32 4.05 10.87 4.59
C ALA A 32 5.31 9.99 4.51
N TYR A 33 5.72 9.64 3.29
CA TYR A 33 7.01 8.97 3.08
C TYR A 33 8.15 10.01 3.19
N PRO A 34 9.36 9.61 3.63
CA PRO A 34 10.49 10.52 3.68
C PRO A 34 10.87 11.06 2.30
N ALA A 35 11.27 12.33 2.23
CA ALA A 35 11.72 12.99 1.00
C ALA A 35 13.19 12.70 0.67
N THR A 36 13.69 11.48 0.96
CA THR A 36 15.11 11.12 0.77
C THR A 36 15.43 10.65 -0.65
N GLY A 37 14.40 10.24 -1.43
CA GLY A 37 14.58 9.68 -2.77
C GLY A 37 14.96 8.20 -2.79
N ASP A 38 15.24 7.61 -1.63
CA ASP A 38 15.52 6.19 -1.48
C ASP A 38 14.22 5.36 -1.44
N PRO A 39 14.26 4.08 -1.88
CA PRO A 39 13.14 3.17 -1.69
C PRO A 39 12.78 3.03 -0.20
N TRP A 40 11.50 3.16 0.10
CA TRP A 40 10.97 2.99 1.46
C TRP A 40 9.95 1.86 1.52
N LEU A 41 10.12 0.95 2.48
CA LEU A 41 9.18 -0.13 2.74
C LEU A 41 8.43 0.11 4.06
N ARG A 42 7.10 0.10 4.00
CA ARG A 42 6.23 0.18 5.17
C ARG A 42 5.40 -1.10 5.29
N ALA A 43 5.38 -1.69 6.47
CA ALA A 43 4.41 -2.72 6.84
C ALA A 43 3.28 -2.07 7.66
N ASN A 44 2.03 -2.46 7.39
CA ASN A 44 0.87 -2.07 8.17
C ASN A 44 0.13 -3.33 8.62
N MET A 45 -0.05 -3.47 9.93
CA MET A 45 -0.62 -4.67 10.57
C MET A 45 -1.54 -4.27 11.70
N VAL A 46 -2.51 -5.13 11.99
CA VAL A 46 -3.37 -5.06 13.17
C VAL A 46 -3.26 -6.39 13.92
N SER A 47 -3.30 -6.33 15.25
CA SER A 47 -3.34 -7.51 16.11
C SER A 47 -4.28 -7.30 17.28
N THR A 48 -4.79 -8.39 17.83
CA THR A 48 -5.41 -8.39 19.15
C THR A 48 -4.36 -8.12 20.24
N LEU A 49 -4.82 -7.90 21.47
CA LEU A 49 -3.95 -7.62 22.62
C LEU A 49 -3.01 -8.79 22.95
N ASP A 50 -3.45 -10.03 22.71
CA ASP A 50 -2.66 -11.26 22.85
C ASP A 50 -1.84 -11.62 21.60
N GLY A 51 -1.84 -10.76 20.57
CA GLY A 51 -0.97 -10.88 19.40
C GLY A 51 -1.53 -11.71 18.26
N ALA A 52 -2.81 -12.10 18.28
CA ALA A 52 -3.44 -12.76 17.14
C ALA A 52 -3.60 -11.77 15.97
N ALA A 53 -3.16 -12.18 14.78
CA ALA A 53 -3.21 -11.36 13.57
C ALA A 53 -4.52 -11.52 12.77
N GLN A 54 -5.37 -12.48 13.15
CA GLN A 54 -6.59 -12.85 12.42
C GLN A 54 -7.62 -13.42 13.40
N HIS A 55 -8.91 -13.24 13.09
CA HIS A 55 -10.02 -13.98 13.68
C HIS A 55 -10.79 -14.67 12.55
N ASP A 56 -11.09 -15.97 12.67
CA ASP A 56 -11.68 -16.78 11.60
C ASP A 56 -10.94 -16.68 10.24
N GLY A 57 -9.60 -16.58 10.30
CA GLY A 57 -8.74 -16.50 9.12
C GLY A 57 -8.78 -15.15 8.38
N ARG A 58 -9.40 -14.11 8.97
CA ARG A 58 -9.42 -12.74 8.42
C ARG A 58 -9.04 -11.68 9.45
N SER A 59 -8.39 -10.62 8.97
CA SER A 59 -8.01 -9.47 9.79
C SER A 59 -9.19 -8.52 10.05
N GLN A 60 -10.23 -8.57 9.20
CA GLN A 60 -11.38 -7.68 9.28
C GLN A 60 -12.10 -7.74 10.63
N GLY A 61 -12.19 -8.92 11.26
CA GLY A 61 -12.87 -9.11 12.55
C GLY A 61 -12.18 -8.43 13.73
N ILE A 62 -10.90 -8.07 13.59
CA ILE A 62 -10.09 -7.41 14.64
C ILE A 62 -9.75 -5.95 14.28
N SER A 63 -10.30 -5.44 13.18
CA SER A 63 -10.14 -4.06 12.72
C SER A 63 -11.29 -3.17 13.19
N CYS A 64 -11.15 -1.85 13.02
CA CYS A 64 -12.16 -0.86 13.33
C CYS A 64 -12.24 0.23 12.25
N ALA A 65 -13.22 1.14 12.37
CA ALA A 65 -13.41 2.23 11.41
C ALA A 65 -12.16 3.14 11.29
N ALA A 66 -11.48 3.41 12.41
CA ALA A 66 -10.27 4.21 12.42
C ALA A 66 -9.11 3.50 11.69
N ASP A 67 -8.92 2.19 11.94
CA ASP A 67 -7.93 1.38 11.24
C ASP A 67 -8.19 1.38 9.72
N MET A 68 -9.45 1.25 9.30
CA MET A 68 -9.81 1.30 7.87
C MET A 68 -9.53 2.66 7.21
N ARG A 69 -9.65 3.77 7.95
CA ARG A 69 -9.24 5.11 7.47
C ARG A 69 -7.73 5.20 7.30
N ILE A 70 -6.95 4.69 8.26
CA ILE A 70 -5.50 4.63 8.18
C ILE A 70 -5.08 3.72 7.01
N PHE A 71 -5.58 2.49 6.96
CA PHE A 71 -5.34 1.53 5.87
C PHE A 71 -5.61 2.14 4.49
N GLY A 72 -6.75 2.82 4.32
CA GLY A 72 -7.10 3.51 3.09
C GLY A 72 -6.13 4.65 2.74
N THR A 73 -5.68 5.40 3.74
CA THR A 73 -4.71 6.48 3.59
C THR A 73 -3.35 5.93 3.17
N LEU A 74 -2.82 4.92 3.87
CA LEU A 74 -1.53 4.31 3.55
C LEU A 74 -1.50 3.78 2.11
N ARG A 75 -2.59 3.18 1.63
CA ARG A 75 -2.73 2.75 0.23
C ARG A 75 -2.81 3.92 -0.74
N GLY A 76 -3.43 5.04 -0.34
CA GLY A 76 -3.47 6.27 -1.13
C GLY A 76 -2.10 6.90 -1.33
N LEU A 77 -1.18 6.72 -0.37
CA LEU A 77 0.18 7.27 -0.40
C LEU A 77 1.19 6.38 -1.12
N ALA A 78 0.98 5.06 -1.12
CA ALA A 78 1.95 4.11 -1.66
C ALA A 78 2.08 4.21 -3.19
N ASP A 79 3.27 3.96 -3.71
CA ASP A 79 3.48 3.68 -5.13
C ASP A 79 2.99 2.28 -5.49
N VAL A 80 3.31 1.32 -4.61
CA VAL A 80 3.02 -0.10 -4.78
C VAL A 80 2.49 -0.68 -3.47
N VAL A 81 1.39 -1.41 -3.53
CA VAL A 81 0.89 -2.24 -2.44
C VAL A 81 1.34 -3.68 -2.68
N ILE A 82 2.17 -4.20 -1.77
CA ILE A 82 2.69 -5.56 -1.84
C ILE A 82 1.81 -6.49 -1.00
N ALA A 83 1.40 -7.62 -1.58
CA ALA A 83 0.63 -8.65 -0.88
C ALA A 83 1.15 -10.04 -1.24
N GLY A 84 1.12 -10.96 -0.26
CA GLY A 84 1.38 -12.37 -0.51
C GLY A 84 0.23 -13.04 -1.27
N ALA A 85 0.55 -14.04 -2.08
CA ALA A 85 -0.43 -14.79 -2.86
C ALA A 85 -1.55 -15.41 -2.01
N GLU A 86 -1.23 -15.92 -0.82
CA GLU A 86 -2.22 -16.52 0.07
C GLU A 86 -3.26 -15.50 0.56
N THR A 87 -2.80 -14.34 1.02
CA THR A 87 -3.69 -13.23 1.40
C THR A 87 -4.56 -12.79 0.24
N VAL A 88 -4.01 -12.69 -0.97
CA VAL A 88 -4.75 -12.32 -2.18
C VAL A 88 -5.90 -13.29 -2.45
N ARG A 89 -5.70 -14.60 -2.26
CA ARG A 89 -6.73 -15.63 -2.44
C ARG A 89 -7.80 -15.56 -1.35
N LEU A 90 -7.38 -15.54 -0.08
CA LEU A 90 -8.29 -15.60 1.08
C LEU A 90 -9.16 -14.35 1.22
N GLU A 91 -8.61 -13.18 0.89
CA GLU A 91 -9.28 -11.89 1.03
C GLU A 91 -9.90 -11.38 -0.29
N GLY A 92 -9.76 -12.11 -1.40
CA GLY A 92 -10.39 -11.75 -2.68
C GLY A 92 -9.93 -10.37 -3.19
N TYR A 93 -8.62 -10.15 -3.20
CA TYR A 93 -8.04 -8.85 -3.57
C TYR A 93 -8.53 -8.38 -4.94
N ARG A 94 -8.86 -7.09 -5.03
CA ARG A 94 -9.23 -6.42 -6.28
C ARG A 94 -8.18 -5.38 -6.66
N PRO A 95 -8.18 -4.89 -7.92
CA PRO A 95 -7.30 -3.80 -8.29
C PRO A 95 -7.46 -2.59 -7.39
N ALA A 96 -6.36 -1.87 -7.19
CA ALA A 96 -6.43 -0.56 -6.58
C ALA A 96 -7.27 0.37 -7.45
N ARG A 97 -8.09 1.20 -6.80
CA ARG A 97 -8.93 2.20 -7.45
C ARG A 97 -8.34 3.58 -7.25
N ALA A 98 -8.52 4.46 -8.24
CA ALA A 98 -8.26 5.88 -8.06
C ALA A 98 -9.18 6.43 -6.97
N ARG A 99 -8.61 7.20 -6.05
CA ARG A 99 -9.33 7.83 -4.95
C ARG A 99 -9.19 9.34 -5.13
N GLU A 100 -10.31 10.02 -5.35
CA GLU A 100 -10.34 11.46 -5.59
C GLU A 100 -9.62 12.24 -4.49
N ALA A 101 -9.87 11.87 -3.22
CA ALA A 101 -9.20 12.46 -2.06
C ALA A 101 -7.66 12.44 -2.11
N PHE A 102 -7.05 11.53 -2.87
CA PHE A 102 -5.59 11.44 -3.01
C PHE A 102 -5.09 11.87 -4.40
N ALA A 103 -5.98 12.18 -5.35
CA ALA A 103 -5.58 12.43 -6.75
C ALA A 103 -4.59 13.60 -6.88
N GLY A 104 -4.87 14.73 -6.20
CA GLY A 104 -3.98 15.89 -6.21
C GLY A 104 -2.61 15.59 -5.62
N ARG A 105 -2.57 14.90 -4.47
CA ARG A 105 -1.32 14.51 -3.80
C ARG A 105 -0.50 13.55 -4.63
N ARG A 106 -1.13 12.53 -5.23
CA ARG A 106 -0.46 11.56 -6.10
C ARG A 106 0.14 12.25 -7.33
N ALA A 107 -0.61 13.15 -7.97
CA ALA A 107 -0.11 13.95 -9.08
C ALA A 107 1.07 14.85 -8.67
N ALA A 108 0.99 15.53 -7.52
CA ALA A 108 2.07 16.36 -6.99
C ALA A 108 3.35 15.56 -6.69
N ALA A 109 3.20 14.28 -6.30
CA ALA A 109 4.32 13.35 -6.08
C ALA A 109 4.78 12.62 -7.36
N GLY A 110 4.21 12.93 -8.54
CA GLY A 110 4.55 12.26 -9.81
C GLY A 110 4.07 10.80 -9.90
N GLN A 111 3.14 10.39 -9.04
CA GLN A 111 2.60 9.04 -8.98
C GLN A 111 1.47 8.83 -10.00
N GLY A 112 1.20 7.57 -10.35
CA GLY A 112 0.02 7.20 -11.14
C GLY A 112 -1.30 7.42 -10.37
N PRO A 113 -2.46 7.29 -11.04
CA PRO A 113 -3.77 7.60 -10.45
C PRO A 113 -4.20 6.67 -9.29
N ALA A 114 -3.57 5.51 -9.18
CA ALA A 114 -3.73 4.54 -8.10
C ALA A 114 -2.37 3.84 -7.84
N PRO A 115 -2.15 3.22 -6.67
CA PRO A 115 -0.97 2.38 -6.47
C PRO A 115 -1.04 1.15 -7.39
N ALA A 116 0.12 0.66 -7.83
CA ALA A 116 0.19 -0.69 -8.38
C ALA A 116 -0.07 -1.72 -7.28
N VAL A 117 -0.59 -2.90 -7.62
CA VAL A 117 -0.59 -4.05 -6.71
C VAL A 117 0.51 -5.00 -7.14
N ALA A 118 1.35 -5.43 -6.20
CA ALA A 118 2.38 -6.44 -6.42
C ALA A 118 2.04 -7.70 -5.63
N VAL A 119 1.81 -8.81 -6.34
CA VAL A 119 1.53 -10.12 -5.75
C VAL A 119 2.83 -10.91 -5.70
N VAL A 120 3.27 -11.28 -4.50
CA VAL A 120 4.44 -12.13 -4.29
C VAL A 120 4.00 -13.60 -4.23
N SER A 121 4.51 -14.43 -5.14
CA SER A 121 4.16 -15.85 -5.22
C SER A 121 5.37 -16.68 -5.67
N GLY A 122 5.72 -17.72 -4.91
CA GLY A 122 6.76 -18.68 -5.31
C GLY A 122 6.27 -19.75 -6.29
N SER A 123 5.02 -20.22 -6.13
CA SER A 123 4.43 -21.28 -6.95
C SER A 123 3.77 -20.78 -8.23
N LEU A 124 3.41 -19.49 -8.27
CA LEU A 124 2.55 -18.90 -9.31
C LEU A 124 1.15 -19.54 -9.43
N ASP A 125 0.72 -20.26 -8.39
CA ASP A 125 -0.64 -20.78 -8.29
C ASP A 125 -1.62 -19.64 -8.01
N LEU A 126 -1.96 -18.91 -9.06
CA LEU A 126 -2.81 -17.72 -9.07
C LEU A 126 -3.83 -17.86 -10.19
N ASP A 127 -5.08 -17.52 -9.92
CA ASP A 127 -6.09 -17.41 -10.95
C ASP A 127 -5.98 -16.07 -11.68
N PHE A 128 -5.30 -16.08 -12.83
CA PHE A 128 -5.11 -14.91 -13.68
C PHE A 128 -6.39 -14.42 -14.39
N SER A 129 -7.52 -15.13 -14.24
CA SER A 129 -8.81 -14.66 -14.75
C SER A 129 -9.49 -13.66 -13.80
N LEU A 130 -9.03 -13.56 -12.55
CA LEU A 130 -9.61 -12.67 -11.55
C LEU A 130 -9.47 -11.18 -11.94
N PRO A 131 -10.42 -10.31 -11.54
CA PRO A 131 -10.38 -8.86 -11.82
C PRO A 131 -9.08 -8.18 -11.40
N LEU A 132 -8.39 -8.71 -10.38
CA LEU A 132 -7.08 -8.24 -9.96
C LEU A 132 -6.07 -8.19 -11.12
N PHE A 133 -6.16 -9.13 -12.06
CA PHE A 133 -5.24 -9.24 -13.18
C PHE A 133 -5.84 -8.72 -14.50
N THR A 134 -7.16 -8.74 -14.65
CA THR A 134 -7.84 -8.44 -15.92
C THR A 134 -8.37 -7.01 -16.03
N GLU A 135 -8.68 -6.35 -14.90
CA GLU A 135 -9.31 -5.02 -14.87
C GLU A 135 -8.52 -3.93 -14.09
N PRO A 136 -7.18 -3.98 -13.96
CA PRO A 136 -6.51 -2.98 -13.15
C PRO A 136 -6.29 -1.65 -13.88
N LEU A 137 -6.50 -0.53 -13.18
CA LEU A 137 -6.16 0.81 -13.68
C LEU A 137 -4.63 0.98 -13.85
N VAL A 138 -3.86 0.36 -12.95
CA VAL A 138 -2.39 0.28 -13.00
C VAL A 138 -2.01 -1.20 -12.99
N PRO A 139 -1.26 -1.70 -13.99
CA PRO A 139 -0.99 -3.13 -14.13
C PRO A 139 -0.52 -3.80 -12.84
N THR A 140 -1.16 -4.93 -12.50
CA THR A 140 -0.74 -5.77 -11.36
C THR A 140 0.59 -6.44 -11.68
N LEU A 141 1.54 -6.31 -10.77
CA LEU A 141 2.86 -6.93 -10.84
C LEU A 141 2.80 -8.30 -10.17
N VAL A 142 3.45 -9.30 -10.77
CA VAL A 142 3.69 -10.60 -10.12
C VAL A 142 5.18 -10.74 -9.89
N VAL A 143 5.55 -10.88 -8.63
CA VAL A 143 6.93 -11.05 -8.18
C VAL A 143 7.12 -12.50 -7.79
N THR A 144 8.09 -13.16 -8.42
CA THR A 144 8.34 -14.59 -8.25
C THR A 144 9.84 -14.90 -8.22
N GLY A 145 10.18 -16.08 -7.71
CA GLY A 145 11.56 -16.55 -7.65
C GLY A 145 12.05 -17.09 -9.00
N ALA A 146 13.38 -17.10 -9.20
CA ALA A 146 14.00 -17.58 -10.43
C ALA A 146 13.71 -19.06 -10.75
N GLY A 147 13.37 -19.88 -9.75
CA GLY A 147 13.02 -21.30 -9.90
C GLY A 147 11.53 -21.56 -10.08
N ALA A 148 10.70 -20.54 -10.23
CA ALA A 148 9.26 -20.71 -10.40
C ALA A 148 8.92 -21.38 -11.75
N PRO A 149 7.79 -22.11 -11.82
CA PRO A 149 7.36 -22.72 -13.08
C PRO A 149 7.21 -21.64 -14.17
N PRO A 150 7.61 -21.90 -15.43
CA PRO A 150 7.37 -20.95 -16.51
C PRO A 150 5.86 -20.68 -16.61
N THR A 151 5.46 -19.41 -16.61
CA THR A 151 4.06 -19.05 -16.82
C THR A 151 3.63 -19.52 -18.21
N GLY A 152 2.61 -20.36 -18.27
CA GLY A 152 1.97 -20.76 -19.53
C GLY A 152 1.61 -19.50 -20.32
N SER A 153 2.26 -19.30 -21.46
CA SER A 153 2.20 -18.04 -22.18
C SER A 153 0.82 -17.79 -22.75
N ARG A 154 0.11 -16.78 -22.24
CA ARG A 154 -0.75 -15.95 -23.07
C ARG A 154 -0.43 -14.49 -22.79
N ARG A 155 0.52 -13.96 -23.56
CA ARG A 155 0.92 -12.54 -23.53
C ARG A 155 -0.17 -11.68 -24.18
N PRO A 156 -0.65 -10.61 -23.51
CA PRO A 156 -0.82 -9.31 -24.14
C PRO A 156 0.51 -8.54 -23.99
N GLY A 157 1.05 -8.04 -25.10
CA GLY A 157 2.41 -7.51 -25.13
C GLY A 157 2.62 -6.24 -24.30
N ARG A 158 3.67 -6.21 -23.46
CA ARG A 158 4.88 -5.37 -23.65
C ARG A 158 5.90 -5.55 -22.52
N ARG A 159 7.16 -5.51 -22.95
CA ARG A 159 8.48 -5.36 -22.28
C ARG A 159 8.52 -5.49 -20.74
N ALA A 160 8.94 -6.66 -20.28
CA ALA A 160 9.64 -6.79 -19.01
C ALA A 160 11.04 -6.18 -19.14
N ARG A 161 11.39 -5.21 -18.29
CA ARG A 161 12.80 -4.87 -18.03
C ARG A 161 13.30 -5.87 -16.98
N ARG A 162 14.39 -6.58 -17.30
CA ARG A 162 15.15 -7.35 -16.33
C ARG A 162 15.85 -6.35 -15.40
N TRP A 163 15.68 -6.55 -14.10
CA TRP A 163 16.66 -6.16 -13.09
C TRP A 163 17.57 -7.36 -12.86
#